data_AF-A0A1E4T1T0-F1
#
_entry.id   AF-A0A1E4T1T0-F1
#
_cell.length_a   1.000
_cell.length_b   1.000
_cell.length_c   1.000
_cell.angle_alpha   90.00
_cell.angle_beta   90.00
_cell.angle_gamma   90.00
#
_symmetry.space_group_name_H-M   'P 1'
#
loop_
_entity.id
_entity.type
_entity.pdbx_description
1 polymer ?
#
loop_
_entity_poly.entity_id
_entity_poly.type
_entity_poly.pdbx_seq_one_letter_code
_entity_poly.pdbx_strand_id
1 'polypeptide(L)'
;MSFRSIANVGISIFASSALLFSTQPTLRCDSKRNFYEDVTSKPAVPGVPSKTLEELELEKLQKTDLKNSTTDLLAENIKVARLQLIEYLNLAKSKYIEQSDSYYKTERQVTDTLSSLHDKREELFPNSLYILTGFMSGMVISRRRNILMKATAPIACGLLAFKIFLPSTFSNTFDFLKKLEKKNLPGLHSKQEELINKTETLIKETESMSKETEVVVSDYYEKAKRLVGDYTGLNVDQHVSNKSKK
;
A
#
# COMPACT_ATOMS: atom_id res chain seq x y z
N MET A 1 6.67 5.09 -11.30
CA MET A 1 7.63 5.56 -10.27
C MET A 1 8.18 4.33 -9.58
N SER A 2 9.49 4.12 -9.60
CA SER A 2 10.15 2.84 -9.30
C SER A 2 10.10 2.47 -7.81
N PHE A 3 9.79 1.21 -7.50
CA PHE A 3 9.75 0.60 -6.16
C PHE A 3 11.04 0.82 -5.31
N ARG A 4 12.16 1.18 -5.96
CA ARG A 4 13.41 1.52 -5.29
C ARG A 4 13.37 2.83 -4.48
N SER A 5 12.48 3.77 -4.81
CA SER A 5 12.39 5.05 -4.07
C SER A 5 11.72 4.90 -2.70
N ILE A 6 10.83 3.93 -2.52
CA ILE A 6 10.06 3.77 -1.26
C ILE A 6 10.96 3.28 -0.13
N ALA A 7 11.90 2.37 -0.42
CA ALA A 7 12.85 1.85 0.58
C ALA A 7 13.83 2.93 1.09
N ASN A 8 14.25 3.88 0.24
CA ASN A 8 15.17 4.95 0.64
C ASN A 8 14.49 6.06 1.46
N VAL A 9 13.18 6.26 1.29
CA VAL A 9 12.41 7.26 2.06
C VAL A 9 12.05 6.73 3.45
N GLY A 10 11.81 5.43 3.62
CA GLY A 10 11.53 4.84 4.94
C GLY A 10 12.70 4.94 5.92
N ILE A 11 13.94 4.80 5.43
CA ILE A 11 15.16 4.90 6.24
C ILE A 11 15.46 6.36 6.62
N SER A 12 15.17 7.33 5.75
CA SER A 12 15.46 8.74 6.04
C SER A 12 14.53 9.34 7.09
N ILE A 13 13.26 8.91 7.16
CA ILE A 13 12.31 9.40 8.18
C ILE A 13 12.73 8.89 9.57
N PHE A 14 13.13 7.62 9.70
CA PHE A 14 13.62 7.07 10.96
C PHE A 14 14.93 7.73 11.42
N ALA A 15 15.90 7.92 10.51
CA ALA A 15 17.17 8.57 10.83
C ALA A 15 16.99 10.06 11.20
N SER A 16 16.09 10.79 10.53
CA SER A 16 15.82 12.19 10.83
C SER A 16 15.11 12.38 12.18
N SER A 17 14.23 11.44 12.57
CA SER A 17 13.59 11.44 13.89
C SER A 17 14.58 11.22 15.03
N ALA A 18 15.62 10.40 14.82
CA ALA A 18 16.66 10.14 15.81
C ALA A 18 17.60 11.36 16.00
N LEU A 19 17.83 12.15 14.95
CA LEU A 19 18.68 13.34 15.02
C LEU A 19 17.99 14.52 15.73
N LEU A 20 16.67 14.69 15.56
CA LEU A 20 15.91 15.75 16.25
C LEU A 20 15.78 15.53 17.77
N PHE A 21 15.89 14.28 18.24
CA PHE A 21 15.91 13.97 19.67
C PHE A 21 17.26 14.23 20.33
N SER A 22 18.36 14.16 19.56
CA SER A 22 19.73 14.34 20.06
C SER A 22 20.17 15.81 20.13
N THR A 23 19.59 16.68 19.30
CA THR A 23 19.99 18.10 19.17
C THR A 23 19.10 19.08 19.92
N GLN A 24 18.30 18.62 20.91
CA GLN A 24 17.62 19.54 21.82
C GLN A 24 18.68 20.37 22.55
N PRO A 25 18.74 21.71 22.39
CA PRO A 25 19.64 22.53 23.18
C PRO A 25 19.25 22.36 24.65
N THR A 26 20.22 22.04 25.50
CA THR A 26 19.99 22.05 26.94
C THR A 26 19.57 23.45 27.34
N LEU A 27 18.27 23.64 27.59
CA LEU A 27 17.76 24.88 28.16
C LEU A 27 18.42 25.03 29.54
N ARG A 28 19.47 25.86 29.61
CA ARG A 28 19.99 26.35 30.88
C ARG A 28 18.93 27.25 31.49
N CYS A 29 18.03 26.65 32.25
CA CYS A 29 17.18 27.36 33.18
C CYS A 29 18.10 27.88 34.29
N ASP A 30 18.68 29.08 34.10
CA ASP A 30 19.28 29.80 35.21
C ASP A 30 18.19 30.01 36.26
N SER A 31 18.40 29.38 37.43
CA SER A 31 17.43 29.28 38.52
C SER A 31 17.13 30.64 39.18
N LYS A 32 17.85 31.71 38.80
CA LYS A 32 17.67 33.05 39.40
C LYS A 32 17.62 34.12 38.33
N ARG A 33 16.41 34.64 38.12
CA ARG A 33 16.15 35.84 37.33
C ARG A 33 16.52 37.05 38.19
N ASN A 34 17.65 37.70 37.91
CA ASN A 34 18.11 38.89 38.63
C ASN A 34 17.36 40.13 38.10
N PHE A 35 16.17 40.36 38.64
CA PHE A 35 15.31 41.48 38.24
C PHE A 35 15.64 42.84 38.86
N TYR A 36 16.51 42.87 39.88
CA TYR A 36 16.64 44.03 40.76
C TYR A 36 18.08 44.52 40.92
N GLU A 37 19.01 44.20 40.02
CA GLU A 37 20.34 44.83 40.07
C GLU A 37 20.34 46.28 39.57
N ASP A 38 19.35 46.68 38.76
CA ASP A 38 19.22 48.06 38.28
C ASP A 38 18.67 49.04 39.34
N VAL A 39 18.19 48.58 40.49
CA VAL A 39 17.67 49.46 41.56
C VAL A 39 18.70 49.77 42.65
N THR A 40 19.92 49.25 42.55
CA THR A 40 20.99 49.49 43.53
C THR A 40 22.18 50.24 42.93
N SER A 41 21.95 51.46 42.42
CA SER A 41 22.99 52.50 42.47
C SER A 41 22.42 53.93 42.58
N LYS A 42 22.39 54.38 43.84
CA LYS A 42 22.31 55.76 44.39
C LYS A 42 21.02 56.57 44.17
N PRO A 43 20.22 56.82 45.23
CA PRO A 43 19.29 57.95 45.20
C PRO A 43 20.07 59.26 45.05
N ALA A 44 19.54 60.19 44.26
CA ALA A 44 20.08 61.53 44.12
C ALA A 44 20.17 62.19 45.51
N VAL A 45 21.37 62.63 45.89
CA VAL A 45 21.57 63.48 47.06
C VAL A 45 20.88 64.83 46.76
N PRO A 46 19.95 65.30 47.61
CA PRO A 46 19.34 66.62 47.43
C PRO A 46 20.41 67.70 47.61
N GLY A 47 20.58 68.57 46.61
CA GLY A 47 21.44 69.77 46.72
C GLY A 47 22.39 70.07 45.55
N VAL A 48 22.40 69.30 44.47
CA VAL A 48 23.18 69.63 43.27
C VAL A 48 22.27 70.33 42.26
N PRO A 49 22.62 71.52 41.71
CA PRO A 49 21.76 72.20 40.75
C PRO A 49 21.54 71.28 39.54
N SER A 50 20.27 70.89 39.34
CA SER A 50 19.85 70.22 38.12
C SER A 50 20.20 71.12 36.94
N LYS A 51 20.92 70.57 35.96
CA LYS A 51 21.18 71.22 34.68
C LYS A 51 19.86 71.76 34.12
N THR A 52 19.94 72.94 33.51
CA THR A 52 18.82 73.70 32.96
C THR A 52 17.89 72.82 32.13
N LEU A 53 16.58 73.00 32.27
CA LEU A 53 15.56 72.20 31.59
C LEU A 53 15.78 72.09 30.07
N GLU A 54 16.38 73.10 29.45
CA GLU A 54 16.73 73.13 28.02
C GLU A 54 17.87 72.15 27.62
N GLU A 55 18.86 71.91 28.49
CA GLU A 55 19.93 70.92 28.22
C GLU A 55 19.41 69.49 28.37
N LEU A 56 18.46 69.26 29.30
CA LEU A 56 17.80 67.96 29.45
C LEU A 56 16.83 67.66 28.31
N GLU A 57 16.20 68.67 27.70
CA GLU A 57 15.36 68.50 26.52
C GLU A 57 16.17 68.28 25.25
N LEU A 58 17.28 68.99 25.04
CA LEU A 58 18.20 68.73 23.93
C LEU A 58 18.88 67.35 24.04
N GLU A 59 19.29 66.94 25.23
CA GLU A 59 19.89 65.62 25.45
C GLU A 59 18.82 64.50 25.36
N LYS A 60 17.56 64.75 25.75
CA LYS A 60 16.45 63.82 25.51
C LYS A 60 16.09 63.73 24.04
N LEU A 61 16.05 64.84 23.30
CA LEU A 61 15.78 64.85 21.86
C LEU A 61 16.91 64.16 21.08
N GLN A 62 18.17 64.44 21.41
CA GLN A 62 19.32 63.74 20.83
C GLN A 62 19.36 62.27 21.22
N LYS A 63 19.05 61.90 22.48
CA LYS A 63 18.94 60.49 22.89
C LYS A 63 17.75 59.81 22.26
N THR A 64 16.63 60.50 22.01
CA THR A 64 15.50 59.94 21.28
C THR A 64 15.81 59.82 19.80
N ASP A 65 16.54 60.73 19.17
CA ASP A 65 16.94 60.60 17.75
C ASP A 65 18.00 59.51 17.55
N LEU A 66 18.99 59.39 18.45
CA LEU A 66 19.94 58.27 18.44
C LEU A 66 19.27 56.95 18.79
N LYS A 67 18.34 56.95 19.74
CA LYS A 67 17.53 55.77 20.07
C LYS A 67 16.61 55.40 18.91
N ASN A 68 16.01 56.36 18.23
CA ASN A 68 15.15 56.14 17.07
C ASN A 68 15.96 55.59 15.90
N SER A 69 17.12 56.17 15.60
CA SER A 69 18.03 55.66 14.55
C SER A 69 18.55 54.25 14.85
N THR A 70 18.92 53.95 16.10
CA THR A 70 19.35 52.60 16.50
C THR A 70 18.18 51.60 16.53
N THR A 71 16.98 52.03 16.91
CA THR A 71 15.78 51.19 16.84
C THR A 71 15.28 50.98 15.42
N ASP A 72 15.48 51.94 14.52
CA ASP A 72 15.10 51.84 13.11
C ASP A 72 15.98 50.82 12.38
N LEU A 73 17.28 50.80 12.65
CA LEU A 73 18.20 49.77 12.14
C LEU A 73 17.83 48.38 12.66
N LEU A 74 17.45 48.26 13.93
CA LEU A 74 17.01 46.98 14.49
C LEU A 74 15.67 46.54 13.87
N ALA A 75 14.72 47.46 13.71
CA ALA A 75 13.43 47.20 13.12
C ALA A 75 13.55 46.73 11.66
N GLU A 76 14.47 47.32 10.90
CA GLU A 76 14.78 46.90 9.53
C GLU A 76 15.36 45.47 9.50
N ASN A 77 16.33 45.17 10.37
CA ASN A 77 16.93 43.84 10.46
C ASN A 77 15.90 42.76 10.87
N ILE A 78 15.03 43.07 11.84
CA ILE A 78 13.94 42.17 12.25
C ILE A 78 12.94 41.97 11.10
N LYS A 79 12.65 43.02 10.33
CA LYS A 79 11.78 42.94 9.15
C LYS A 79 12.38 42.03 8.08
N VAL A 80 13.66 42.18 7.77
CA VAL A 80 14.37 41.32 6.80
C VAL A 80 14.36 39.87 7.27
N ALA A 81 14.72 39.61 8.54
CA ALA A 81 14.71 38.27 9.10
C ALA A 81 13.31 37.64 9.06
N ARG A 82 12.26 38.42 9.36
CA ARG A 82 10.87 37.96 9.28
C ARG A 82 10.45 37.62 7.86
N LEU A 83 10.82 38.43 6.87
CA LEU A 83 10.49 38.18 5.47
C LEU A 83 11.17 36.90 4.98
N GLN A 84 12.45 36.71 5.29
CA GLN A 84 13.17 35.48 4.95
C GLN A 84 12.53 34.24 5.60
N LEU A 85 12.16 34.31 6.88
CA LEU A 85 11.45 33.21 7.54
C LEU A 85 10.11 32.89 6.89
N ILE A 86 9.34 33.91 6.50
CA ILE A 86 8.06 33.74 5.80
C ILE A 86 8.29 33.09 4.43
N GLU A 87 9.33 33.48 3.69
CA GLU A 87 9.68 32.87 2.41
C GLU A 87 10.04 31.40 2.58
N TYR A 88 10.93 31.05 3.52
CA TYR A 88 11.27 29.66 3.79
C TYR A 88 10.08 28.82 4.25
N LEU A 89 9.20 29.38 5.09
CA LEU A 89 7.99 28.70 5.53
C LEU A 89 7.04 28.45 4.35
N ASN A 90 6.86 29.44 3.47
CA ASN A 90 6.03 29.31 2.28
C ASN A 90 6.60 28.28 1.29
N LEU A 91 7.92 28.23 1.11
CA LEU A 91 8.60 27.22 0.30
C LEU A 91 8.43 25.81 0.89
N ALA A 92 8.60 25.67 2.20
CA ALA A 92 8.39 24.39 2.88
C ALA A 92 6.93 23.93 2.77
N LYS A 93 5.98 24.86 2.97
CA LYS A 93 4.55 24.59 2.85
C LYS A 93 4.17 24.19 1.43
N SER A 94 4.67 24.88 0.40
CA SER A 94 4.36 24.55 -0.98
C SER A 94 4.90 23.18 -1.38
N LYS A 95 6.12 22.84 -0.96
CA LYS A 95 6.71 21.51 -1.18
C LYS A 95 5.95 20.40 -0.46
N TYR A 96 5.53 20.64 0.78
CA TYR A 96 4.69 19.70 1.52
C TYR A 96 3.35 19.47 0.83
N ILE A 97 2.67 20.54 0.41
CA ILE A 97 1.39 20.45 -0.31
C ILE A 97 1.57 19.68 -1.62
N GLU A 98 2.58 20.02 -2.43
CA GLU A 98 2.88 19.34 -3.69
C GLU A 98 3.11 17.83 -3.50
N GLN A 99 3.87 17.44 -2.48
CA GLN A 99 4.11 16.03 -2.16
C GLN A 99 2.84 15.33 -1.67
N SER A 100 2.05 16.00 -0.82
CA SER A 100 0.78 15.46 -0.32
C SER A 100 -0.22 15.27 -1.46
N ASP A 101 -0.30 16.22 -2.41
CA ASP A 101 -1.21 16.14 -3.55
C ASP A 101 -0.83 14.98 -4.49
N SER A 102 0.47 14.77 -4.72
CA SER A 102 0.95 13.63 -5.52
C SER A 102 0.62 12.29 -4.85
N TYR A 103 0.79 12.22 -3.53
CA TYR A 103 0.43 11.06 -2.73
C TYR A 103 -1.08 10.78 -2.79
N TYR A 104 -1.92 11.78 -2.51
CA TYR A 104 -3.38 11.64 -2.57
C TYR A 104 -3.89 11.31 -3.97
N LYS A 105 -3.29 11.88 -5.03
CA LYS A 105 -3.62 11.50 -6.42
C LYS A 105 -3.34 10.03 -6.67
N THR A 106 -2.22 9.52 -6.17
CA THR A 106 -1.85 8.11 -6.30
C THR A 106 -2.82 7.23 -5.50
N GLU A 107 -3.14 7.59 -4.25
CA GLU A 107 -4.14 6.88 -3.44
C GLU A 107 -5.51 6.87 -4.11
N ARG A 108 -5.93 8.00 -4.68
CA ARG A 108 -7.20 8.12 -5.41
C ARG A 108 -7.22 7.18 -6.62
N GLN A 109 -6.16 7.17 -7.42
CA GLN A 109 -6.06 6.27 -8.57
C GLN A 109 -6.11 4.80 -8.16
N VAL A 110 -5.44 4.42 -7.06
CA VAL A 110 -5.48 3.06 -6.53
C VAL A 110 -6.87 2.73 -6.00
N THR A 111 -7.51 3.64 -5.28
CA THR A 111 -8.85 3.45 -4.70
C THR A 111 -9.91 3.37 -5.80
N ASP A 112 -9.83 4.21 -6.83
CA ASP A 112 -10.73 4.21 -7.97
C ASP A 112 -10.56 2.90 -8.76
N THR A 113 -9.32 2.45 -8.96
CA THR A 113 -9.03 1.16 -9.62
C THR A 113 -9.57 0.00 -8.80
N LEU A 114 -9.32 -0.03 -7.48
CA LEU A 114 -9.79 -1.08 -6.59
C LEU A 114 -11.33 -1.11 -6.51
N SER A 115 -11.96 0.06 -6.41
CA SER A 115 -13.42 0.20 -6.44
C SER A 115 -14.01 -0.23 -7.78
N SER A 116 -13.29 -0.06 -8.89
CA SER A 116 -13.75 -0.53 -10.20
C SER A 116 -13.62 -2.05 -10.37
N LEU A 117 -12.72 -2.68 -9.61
CA LEU A 117 -12.40 -4.10 -9.72
C LEU A 117 -13.29 -4.98 -8.83
N HIS A 118 -13.69 -4.44 -7.69
CA HIS A 118 -14.52 -5.12 -6.70
C HIS A 118 -16.02 -5.06 -7.05
N ASP A 119 -16.72 -6.19 -6.93
CA ASP A 119 -18.19 -6.24 -7.03
C ASP A 119 -18.82 -5.98 -5.65
N LYS A 120 -19.72 -4.99 -5.57
CA LYS A 120 -20.41 -4.56 -4.32
C LYS A 120 -21.18 -5.67 -3.60
N ARG A 121 -21.40 -6.81 -4.27
CA ARG A 121 -22.08 -7.99 -3.71
C ARG A 121 -21.19 -8.87 -2.83
N GLU A 122 -19.87 -8.70 -2.88
CA GLU A 122 -18.93 -9.49 -2.06
C GLU A 122 -18.49 -8.68 -0.83
N GLU A 123 -18.50 -9.26 0.37
CA GLU A 123 -17.99 -8.58 1.56
C GLU A 123 -16.46 -8.72 1.67
N LEU A 124 -15.71 -7.65 1.41
CA LEU A 124 -14.24 -7.70 1.41
C LEU A 124 -13.63 -8.07 2.76
N PHE A 125 -14.18 -7.53 3.84
CA PHE A 125 -13.54 -7.62 5.15
C PHE A 125 -13.47 -9.06 5.69
N PRO A 126 -14.58 -9.82 5.81
CA PRO A 126 -14.50 -11.22 6.24
C PRO A 126 -13.81 -12.11 5.21
N ASN A 127 -14.06 -11.91 3.91
CA ASN A 127 -13.52 -12.78 2.88
C ASN A 127 -12.01 -12.61 2.68
N SER A 128 -11.48 -11.39 2.78
CA SER A 128 -10.03 -11.16 2.77
C SER A 128 -9.32 -11.82 3.95
N LEU A 129 -9.97 -11.86 5.12
CA LEU A 129 -9.45 -12.57 6.28
C LEU A 129 -9.39 -14.08 6.01
N TYR A 130 -10.42 -14.67 5.41
CA TYR A 130 -10.39 -16.10 5.02
C TYR A 130 -9.30 -16.44 4.00
N ILE A 131 -8.99 -15.51 3.09
CA ILE A 131 -7.89 -15.68 2.15
C ILE A 131 -6.55 -15.64 2.87
N LEU A 132 -6.40 -14.71 3.81
CA LEU A 132 -5.19 -14.61 4.63
C LEU A 132 -4.99 -15.86 5.49
N THR A 133 -6.05 -16.41 6.08
CA THR A 133 -5.96 -17.67 6.82
C THR A 133 -5.64 -18.85 5.91
N GLY A 134 -6.19 -18.90 4.69
CA GLY A 134 -5.82 -19.88 3.66
C GLY A 134 -4.34 -19.79 3.28
N PHE A 135 -3.81 -18.59 3.08
CA PHE A 135 -2.39 -18.36 2.84
C PHE A 135 -1.52 -18.83 4.02
N MET A 136 -1.88 -18.47 5.26
CA MET A 136 -1.17 -18.93 6.46
C MET A 136 -1.24 -20.45 6.62
N SER A 137 -2.36 -21.08 6.28
CA SER A 137 -2.49 -22.54 6.25
C SER A 137 -1.50 -23.17 5.27
N GLY A 138 -1.33 -22.57 4.08
CA GLY A 138 -0.30 -22.96 3.11
C GLY A 138 1.14 -22.82 3.65
N MET A 139 1.41 -21.83 4.52
CA MET A 139 2.71 -21.69 5.21
C MET A 139 2.94 -22.79 6.24
N VAL A 140 1.91 -23.22 6.95
CA VAL A 140 2.01 -24.34 7.91
C VAL A 140 2.28 -25.64 7.16
N ILE A 141 1.57 -25.89 6.05
CA ILE A 141 1.72 -27.09 5.21
C ILE A 141 3.12 -27.18 4.60
N SER A 142 3.72 -26.06 4.21
CA SER A 142 5.04 -26.04 3.59
C SER A 142 6.21 -26.06 4.58
N ARG A 143 5.95 -26.04 5.88
CA ARG A 143 6.94 -25.91 6.96
C ARG A 143 8.10 -26.92 6.90
N ARG A 144 7.84 -28.17 6.48
CA ARG A 144 8.88 -29.23 6.36
C ARG A 144 9.26 -29.59 4.92
N ARG A 145 8.85 -28.81 3.92
CA ARG A 145 9.16 -29.10 2.51
C ARG A 145 10.31 -28.23 1.99
N ASN A 146 10.80 -28.60 0.80
CA ASN A 146 11.86 -27.90 0.10
C ASN A 146 11.56 -26.39 -0.05
N ILE A 147 12.61 -25.57 -0.20
CA ILE A 147 12.50 -24.10 -0.27
C ILE A 147 11.50 -23.61 -1.32
N LEU A 148 11.40 -24.34 -2.45
CA LEU A 148 10.44 -24.06 -3.52
C LEU A 148 8.99 -24.18 -3.03
N MET A 149 8.66 -25.30 -2.37
CA MET A 149 7.33 -25.49 -1.78
C MET A 149 7.04 -24.49 -0.66
N LYS A 150 8.08 -24.02 0.04
CA LYS A 150 7.94 -23.00 1.08
C LYS A 150 7.49 -21.64 0.52
N ALA A 151 7.87 -21.33 -0.72
CA ALA A 151 7.44 -20.11 -1.41
C ALA A 151 6.13 -20.32 -2.20
N THR A 152 5.99 -21.44 -2.92
CA THR A 152 4.86 -21.62 -3.85
C THR A 152 3.58 -22.07 -3.15
N ALA A 153 3.67 -22.90 -2.11
CA ALA A 153 2.46 -23.44 -1.46
C ALA A 153 1.59 -22.38 -0.77
N PRO A 154 2.15 -21.41 -0.01
CA PRO A 154 1.35 -20.31 0.54
C PRO A 154 0.66 -19.51 -0.56
N ILE A 155 1.37 -19.19 -1.64
CA ILE A 155 0.84 -18.44 -2.78
C ILE A 155 -0.28 -19.21 -3.47
N ALA A 156 -0.07 -20.50 -3.77
CA ALA A 156 -1.07 -21.35 -4.40
C ALA A 156 -2.32 -21.50 -3.53
N CYS A 157 -2.15 -21.70 -2.22
CA CYS A 157 -3.25 -21.82 -1.27
C CYS A 157 -4.01 -20.48 -1.12
N GLY A 158 -3.29 -19.36 -1.09
CA GLY A 158 -3.87 -18.01 -1.07
C GLY A 158 -4.67 -17.69 -2.35
N LEU A 159 -4.13 -18.03 -3.53
CA LEU A 159 -4.85 -17.85 -4.80
C LEU A 159 -6.09 -18.75 -4.89
N LEU A 160 -5.98 -19.99 -4.40
CA LEU A 160 -7.11 -20.90 -4.35
C LEU A 160 -8.21 -20.36 -3.42
N ALA A 161 -7.84 -19.91 -2.22
CA ALA A 161 -8.77 -19.27 -1.30
C ALA A 161 -9.38 -18.00 -1.92
N PHE A 162 -8.60 -17.20 -2.64
CA PHE A 162 -9.08 -15.99 -3.29
C PHE A 162 -10.17 -16.29 -4.34
N LYS A 163 -9.96 -17.33 -5.16
CA LYS A 163 -10.97 -17.79 -6.13
C LYS A 163 -12.24 -18.31 -5.45
N ILE A 164 -12.12 -18.97 -4.30
CA ILE A 164 -13.26 -19.55 -3.57
C ILE A 164 -14.07 -18.48 -2.85
N PHE A 165 -13.41 -17.54 -2.16
CA PHE A 165 -14.08 -16.55 -1.32
C PHE A 165 -14.45 -15.24 -2.05
N LEU A 166 -13.75 -14.89 -3.14
CA LEU A 166 -14.09 -13.74 -4.00
C LEU A 166 -14.02 -14.10 -5.49
N PRO A 167 -14.95 -14.93 -6.01
CA PRO A 167 -14.93 -15.38 -7.40
C PRO A 167 -15.13 -14.26 -8.42
N SER A 168 -15.99 -13.27 -8.13
CA SER A 168 -16.27 -12.14 -9.03
C SER A 168 -15.07 -11.20 -9.08
N THR A 169 -14.55 -10.81 -7.91
CA THR A 169 -13.36 -9.95 -7.83
C THR A 169 -12.13 -10.62 -8.44
N PHE A 170 -11.97 -11.95 -8.27
CA PHE A 170 -10.89 -12.71 -8.92
C PHE A 170 -10.97 -12.61 -10.45
N SER A 171 -12.14 -12.85 -11.03
CA SER A 171 -12.35 -12.80 -12.49
C SER A 171 -12.10 -11.39 -13.05
N ASN A 172 -12.65 -10.36 -12.40
CA ASN A 172 -12.43 -8.96 -12.80
C ASN A 172 -10.95 -8.56 -12.73
N THR A 173 -10.24 -9.01 -11.69
CA THR A 173 -8.80 -8.75 -11.53
C THR A 173 -7.99 -9.42 -12.63
N PHE A 174 -8.32 -10.66 -12.98
CA PHE A 174 -7.65 -11.39 -14.04
C PHE A 174 -7.92 -10.78 -15.42
N ASP A 175 -9.14 -10.32 -15.67
CA ASP A 175 -9.50 -9.60 -16.90
C ASP A 175 -8.76 -8.27 -17.02
N PHE A 176 -8.63 -7.52 -15.92
CA PHE A 176 -7.83 -6.31 -15.88
C PHE A 176 -6.35 -6.61 -16.14
N LEU A 177 -5.81 -7.66 -15.52
CA LEU A 177 -4.44 -8.08 -15.75
C LEU A 177 -4.20 -8.46 -17.22
N LYS A 178 -5.15 -9.18 -17.83
CA LYS A 178 -5.10 -9.55 -19.25
C LYS A 178 -5.13 -8.31 -20.16
N LYS A 179 -5.93 -7.29 -19.84
CA LYS A 179 -5.94 -6.00 -20.55
C LYS A 179 -4.62 -5.25 -20.40
N LEU A 180 -4.03 -5.23 -19.20
CA LEU A 180 -2.71 -4.63 -18.97
C LEU A 180 -1.61 -5.35 -19.72
N GLU A 181 -1.65 -6.68 -19.74
CA GLU A 181 -0.69 -7.51 -20.46
C GLU A 181 -0.78 -7.27 -21.96
N LYS A 182 -1.98 -7.23 -22.55
CA LYS A 182 -2.17 -6.87 -23.96
C LYS A 182 -1.56 -5.51 -24.32
N LYS A 183 -1.68 -4.53 -23.42
CA LYS A 183 -1.19 -3.17 -23.65
C LYS A 183 0.34 -3.06 -23.52
N ASN A 184 0.91 -3.67 -22.50
CA ASN A 184 2.31 -3.45 -22.12
C ASN A 184 3.26 -4.58 -22.56
N LEU A 185 2.76 -5.81 -22.71
CA LEU A 185 3.53 -7.04 -22.89
C LEU A 185 2.87 -7.98 -23.94
N PRO A 186 2.70 -7.55 -25.20
CA PRO A 186 1.99 -8.34 -26.22
C PRO A 186 2.66 -9.70 -26.52
N GLY A 187 3.98 -9.80 -26.34
CA GLY A 187 4.72 -11.04 -26.56
C GLY A 187 4.47 -12.14 -25.53
N LEU A 188 4.15 -11.77 -24.28
CA LEU A 188 3.76 -12.76 -23.27
C LEU A 188 2.32 -13.24 -23.53
N HIS A 189 1.46 -12.32 -23.95
CA HIS A 189 0.05 -12.59 -24.18
C HIS A 189 -0.18 -13.64 -25.27
N SER A 190 0.51 -13.52 -26.41
CA SER A 190 0.40 -14.49 -27.50
C SER A 190 0.87 -15.89 -27.08
N LYS A 191 1.88 -15.97 -26.20
CA LYS A 191 2.35 -17.25 -25.65
C LYS A 191 1.35 -17.86 -24.69
N GLN A 192 0.69 -17.04 -23.86
CA GLN A 192 -0.40 -17.52 -23.01
C GLN A 192 -1.57 -18.05 -23.85
N GLU A 193 -1.97 -17.34 -24.92
CA GLU A 193 -3.04 -17.80 -25.81
C GLU A 193 -2.65 -19.11 -26.53
N GLU A 194 -1.41 -19.25 -26.97
CA GLU A 194 -0.90 -20.49 -27.57
C GLU A 194 -0.98 -21.66 -26.57
N LEU A 195 -0.61 -21.43 -25.30
CA LEU A 195 -0.70 -22.45 -24.25
C LEU A 195 -2.15 -22.81 -23.90
N ILE A 196 -3.05 -21.82 -23.85
CA ILE A 196 -4.48 -22.05 -23.61
C ILE A 196 -5.06 -22.89 -24.74
N ASN A 197 -4.79 -22.55 -25.99
CA ASN A 197 -5.27 -23.30 -27.15
C ASN A 197 -4.77 -24.75 -27.15
N LYS A 198 -3.48 -24.98 -26.85
CA LYS A 198 -2.93 -26.34 -26.71
C LYS A 198 -3.58 -27.12 -25.57
N THR A 199 -3.90 -26.44 -24.47
CA THR A 199 -4.58 -27.09 -23.33
C THR A 199 -6.01 -27.48 -23.71
N GLU A 200 -6.73 -26.62 -24.44
CA GLU A 200 -8.07 -26.92 -24.94
C GLU A 200 -8.08 -28.09 -25.93
N THR A 201 -7.10 -28.18 -26.83
CA THR A 201 -6.99 -29.32 -27.75
C THR A 201 -6.72 -30.61 -26.99
N LEU A 202 -5.83 -30.59 -25.99
CA LEU A 202 -5.55 -31.76 -25.15
C LEU A 202 -6.77 -32.21 -24.35
N ILE A 203 -7.57 -31.27 -23.83
CA ILE A 203 -8.82 -31.60 -23.13
C ILE A 203 -9.80 -32.28 -24.09
N LYS A 204 -9.96 -31.77 -25.32
CA LYS A 204 -10.84 -32.36 -26.34
C LYS A 204 -10.38 -33.76 -26.76
N GLU A 205 -9.08 -33.95 -26.97
CA GLU A 205 -8.48 -35.25 -27.29
C GLU A 205 -8.65 -36.24 -26.12
N THR A 206 -8.53 -35.78 -24.89
CA THR A 206 -8.78 -36.60 -23.70
C THR A 206 -10.26 -36.98 -23.60
N GLU A 207 -11.18 -36.05 -23.89
CA GLU A 207 -12.62 -36.33 -23.89
C GLU A 207 -13.01 -37.34 -24.98
N SER A 208 -12.47 -37.21 -26.20
CA SER A 208 -12.70 -38.17 -27.27
C SER A 208 -12.13 -39.55 -26.92
N MET A 209 -10.91 -39.60 -26.39
CA MET A 209 -10.29 -40.85 -25.95
C MET A 209 -11.08 -41.51 -24.80
N SER A 210 -11.66 -40.72 -23.89
CA SER A 210 -12.55 -41.25 -22.85
C SER A 210 -13.83 -41.88 -23.44
N LYS A 211 -14.43 -41.24 -24.46
CA LYS A 211 -15.62 -41.78 -25.16
C LYS A 211 -15.28 -43.04 -25.95
N GLU A 212 -14.14 -43.06 -26.63
CA GLU A 212 -13.65 -44.25 -27.34
C GLU A 212 -13.37 -45.40 -26.38
N THR A 213 -12.80 -45.11 -25.21
CA THR A 213 -12.57 -46.11 -24.16
C THR A 213 -13.88 -46.71 -23.65
N GLU A 214 -14.93 -45.91 -23.47
CA GLU A 214 -16.25 -46.39 -23.07
C GLU A 214 -16.83 -47.39 -24.09
N VAL A 215 -16.75 -47.06 -25.38
CA VAL A 215 -17.20 -47.96 -26.47
C VAL A 215 -16.40 -49.25 -26.46
N VAL A 216 -15.07 -49.18 -26.37
CA VAL A 216 -14.19 -50.36 -26.36
C VAL A 216 -14.47 -51.26 -25.15
N VAL A 217 -14.65 -50.67 -23.95
CA VAL A 217 -15.01 -51.43 -22.74
C VAL A 217 -16.37 -52.11 -22.90
N SER A 218 -17.36 -51.41 -23.46
CA SER A 218 -18.69 -51.98 -23.73
C SER A 218 -18.63 -53.15 -24.73
N ASP A 219 -17.80 -53.04 -25.78
CA ASP A 219 -17.59 -54.09 -26.78
C ASP A 219 -16.93 -55.33 -26.17
N TYR A 220 -15.94 -55.15 -25.29
CA TYR A 220 -15.33 -56.27 -24.57
C TYR A 220 -16.31 -56.93 -23.60
N TYR A 221 -17.15 -56.14 -22.93
CA TYR A 221 -18.21 -56.66 -22.07
C TYR A 221 -19.22 -57.50 -22.87
N GLU A 222 -19.70 -56.99 -24.01
CA GLU A 222 -20.60 -57.72 -24.91
C GLU A 222 -19.96 -59.00 -25.47
N LYS A 223 -18.67 -58.97 -25.86
CA LYS A 223 -17.94 -60.17 -26.31
C LYS A 223 -17.81 -61.20 -25.19
N ALA A 224 -17.48 -60.78 -23.98
CA ALA A 224 -17.40 -61.66 -22.82
C ALA A 224 -18.77 -62.28 -22.49
N LYS A 225 -19.84 -61.47 -22.51
CA LYS A 225 -21.23 -61.91 -22.34
C LYS A 225 -21.62 -62.96 -23.38
N ARG A 226 -21.29 -62.74 -24.65
CA ARG A 226 -21.54 -63.71 -25.74
C ARG A 226 -20.79 -65.02 -25.55
N LEU A 227 -19.50 -64.98 -25.24
CA LEU A 227 -18.70 -66.19 -25.00
C LEU A 227 -19.25 -67.03 -23.83
N VAL A 228 -19.68 -66.37 -22.76
CA VAL A 228 -20.34 -67.04 -21.63
C VAL A 228 -21.68 -67.64 -22.05
N GLY A 229 -22.49 -66.91 -22.83
CA GLY A 229 -23.75 -67.41 -23.39
C GLY A 229 -23.56 -68.65 -24.28
N ASP A 230 -22.59 -68.60 -25.21
CA ASP A 230 -22.29 -69.68 -26.15
C ASP A 230 -21.77 -70.94 -25.43
N TYR A 231 -20.95 -70.78 -24.39
CA TYR A 231 -20.41 -71.91 -23.63
C TYR A 231 -21.43 -72.54 -22.67
N THR A 232 -22.33 -71.72 -22.11
CA THR A 232 -23.37 -72.19 -21.16
C THR A 232 -24.69 -72.57 -21.86
N GLY A 233 -24.84 -72.29 -23.15
CA GLY A 233 -26.08 -72.47 -23.89
C GLY A 233 -27.21 -71.53 -23.47
N LEU A 234 -26.90 -70.48 -22.71
CA LEU A 234 -27.87 -69.54 -22.13
C LEU A 234 -28.05 -68.34 -23.07
N ASN A 235 -29.29 -68.09 -23.51
CA ASN A 235 -29.61 -66.95 -24.37
C ASN A 235 -29.83 -65.68 -23.52
N VAL A 236 -28.75 -64.95 -23.23
CA VAL A 236 -28.72 -63.82 -22.26
C VAL A 236 -29.41 -62.55 -22.79
N ASP A 237 -29.80 -62.51 -24.07
CA ASP A 237 -30.45 -61.35 -24.70
C ASP A 237 -31.99 -61.35 -24.58
N GLN A 238 -32.58 -62.34 -23.90
CA GLN A 238 -34.03 -62.38 -23.71
C GLN A 238 -34.47 -61.39 -22.63
N HIS A 239 -34.76 -60.16 -23.04
CA HIS A 239 -35.48 -59.17 -22.21
C HIS A 239 -36.84 -59.76 -21.79
N VAL A 240 -36.95 -60.22 -20.54
CA VAL A 240 -38.22 -60.62 -19.95
C VAL A 240 -39.03 -59.35 -19.70
N SER A 241 -39.86 -58.98 -20.69
CA SER A 241 -40.91 -57.98 -20.53
C SER A 241 -41.91 -58.49 -19.49
N ASN A 242 -41.76 -58.04 -18.24
CA ASN A 242 -42.78 -58.22 -17.23
C ASN A 242 -44.00 -57.38 -17.61
N LYS A 243 -44.93 -58.00 -18.32
CA LYS A 243 -46.27 -57.48 -18.56
C LYS A 243 -47.02 -57.51 -17.22
N SER A 244 -46.99 -56.39 -16.50
CA SER A 244 -47.82 -56.19 -15.31
C SER A 244 -49.29 -56.41 -15.68
N LYS A 245 -49.88 -57.49 -15.15
CA LYS A 245 -51.33 -57.70 -15.17
C LYS A 245 -51.91 -57.01 -13.94
N LYS A 246 -52.81 -56.07 -14.23
CA LYS A 246 -54.02 -55.68 -13.49
C LYS A 246 -54.09 -55.99 -11.99
#